data_AF-A0A9X1SLS3-F1
#
_entry.id   AF-A0A9X1SLS3-F1
#
_cell.length_a   1.000
_cell.length_b   1.000
_cell.length_c   1.000
_cell.angle_alpha   90.00
_cell.angle_beta   90.00
_cell.angle_gamma   90.00
#
_symmetry.space_group_name_H-M   'P 1'
#
loop_
_entity.id
_entity.type
_entity.pdbx_description
1 polymer ?
#
loop_
_entity_poly.entity_id
_entity_poly.type
_entity_poly.pdbx_seq_one_letter_code
_entity_poly.pdbx_strand_id
1 'polypeptide(L)'
;MNGYLSAAVFSLFLTFSHITWAVEVEVPGLITDHTVTSTGHDFYRAFSDKWEKDFKGNITISEKPSARWGSWITIKIDQDVLHQAFLFPSKRDFNRNVDLAINQVSEKLDRRQIDKSLLNTGDLTRDEF
;
A
#
# COMPACT_ATOMS: atom_id res chain seq x y z
N MET A 1 41.94 -39.22 -36.39
CA MET A 1 41.07 -39.45 -35.21
C MET A 1 41.24 -38.34 -34.16
N ASN A 2 41.17 -37.05 -34.53
CA ASN A 2 41.41 -35.91 -33.60
C ASN A 2 40.47 -34.70 -33.84
N GLY A 3 39.46 -34.81 -34.72
CA GLY A 3 38.60 -33.68 -35.09
C GLY A 3 37.30 -33.55 -34.29
N TYR A 4 36.81 -34.65 -33.72
CA TYR A 4 35.49 -34.68 -33.05
C TYR A 4 35.53 -34.23 -31.59
N LEU A 5 36.70 -34.29 -30.93
CA LEU A 5 36.86 -33.81 -29.56
C LEU A 5 36.82 -32.28 -29.46
N SER A 6 37.26 -31.55 -30.49
CA SER A 6 37.28 -30.09 -30.45
C SER A 6 35.89 -29.46 -30.64
N ALA A 7 34.99 -30.13 -31.36
CA ALA A 7 33.63 -29.65 -31.58
C ALA A 7 32.73 -29.83 -30.34
N ALA A 8 32.96 -30.89 -29.57
CA ALA A 8 32.18 -31.18 -28.37
C ALA A 8 32.42 -30.15 -27.24
N VAL A 9 33.64 -29.62 -27.14
CA VAL A 9 34.00 -28.65 -26.09
C VAL A 9 33.42 -27.26 -26.36
N PHE A 10 33.25 -26.87 -27.64
CA PHE A 10 32.61 -25.60 -28.01
C PHE A 10 31.09 -25.60 -27.79
N SER A 11 30.45 -26.78 -27.85
CA SER A 11 29.01 -26.90 -27.62
C SER A 11 28.61 -26.78 -26.14
N LEU A 12 29.53 -27.02 -25.20
CA LEU A 12 29.21 -27.06 -23.78
C LEU A 12 29.18 -25.67 -23.12
N PHE A 13 29.68 -24.63 -23.79
CA PHE A 13 29.67 -23.26 -23.28
C PHE A 13 28.37 -22.48 -23.57
N LEU A 14 27.46 -23.01 -24.39
CA LEU A 14 26.23 -22.33 -24.80
C LEU A 14 25.01 -22.59 -23.90
N THR A 15 25.15 -23.40 -22.84
CA THR A 15 24.03 -23.73 -21.93
C THR A 15 24.08 -23.01 -20.59
N PHE A 16 24.96 -22.00 -20.42
CA PHE A 16 24.83 -21.05 -19.31
C PHE A 16 23.73 -20.04 -19.66
N SER A 17 22.52 -20.55 -19.85
CA SER A 17 21.30 -19.75 -19.93
C SER A 17 21.26 -18.91 -18.67
N HIS A 18 21.46 -17.61 -18.82
CA HIS A 18 21.32 -16.65 -17.73
C HIS A 18 19.94 -16.89 -17.10
N ILE A 19 19.91 -17.46 -15.90
CA ILE A 19 18.72 -17.43 -15.05
C ILE A 19 18.61 -15.95 -14.65
N THR A 20 17.92 -15.17 -15.47
CA THR A 20 17.48 -13.84 -15.08
C THR A 20 16.39 -14.06 -14.06
N TRP A 21 16.77 -14.03 -12.78
CA TRP A 21 15.83 -13.80 -11.70
C TRP A 21 15.24 -12.42 -11.96
N ALA A 22 14.07 -12.38 -12.59
CA ALA A 22 13.31 -11.15 -12.68
C ALA A 22 12.97 -10.79 -11.23
N VAL A 23 13.68 -9.80 -10.68
CA VAL A 23 13.22 -9.11 -9.48
C VAL A 23 11.91 -8.47 -9.91
N GLU A 24 10.80 -9.13 -9.60
CA GLU A 24 9.49 -8.55 -9.73
C GLU A 24 9.49 -7.32 -8.83
N VAL A 25 9.60 -6.14 -9.45
CA VAL A 25 9.52 -4.88 -8.72
C VAL A 25 8.10 -4.82 -8.19
N GLU A 26 7.95 -5.10 -6.90
CA GLU A 26 6.66 -5.00 -6.25
C GLU A 26 6.18 -3.55 -6.40
N VAL A 27 5.03 -3.38 -7.06
CA VAL A 27 4.48 -2.05 -7.31
C VAL A 27 4.06 -1.48 -5.94
N PRO A 28 4.66 -0.36 -5.49
CA PRO A 28 4.28 0.24 -4.23
C PRO A 28 2.83 0.70 -4.29
N GLY A 29 2.10 0.55 -3.18
CA GLY A 29 0.75 1.09 -3.07
C GLY A 29 0.72 2.61 -3.28
N LEU A 30 -0.40 3.12 -3.80
CA LEU A 30 -0.55 4.53 -4.13
C LEU A 30 -1.38 5.27 -3.08
N ILE A 31 -0.92 6.45 -2.64
CA ILE A 31 -1.71 7.38 -1.84
C ILE A 31 -2.27 8.49 -2.76
N THR A 32 -3.57 8.48 -3.00
CA THR A 32 -4.24 9.45 -3.87
C THR A 32 -4.85 10.62 -3.10
N ASP A 33 -4.65 11.83 -3.62
CA ASP A 33 -5.18 13.09 -3.07
C ASP A 33 -6.52 13.45 -3.72
N HIS A 34 -7.61 13.38 -2.95
CA HIS A 34 -8.94 13.88 -3.32
C HIS A 34 -9.37 14.99 -2.35
N THR A 35 -8.43 15.83 -1.94
CA THR A 35 -8.65 17.01 -1.12
C THR A 35 -8.73 18.28 -1.98
N VAL A 36 -9.39 19.32 -1.46
CA VAL A 36 -9.68 20.56 -2.20
C VAL A 36 -9.32 21.82 -1.43
N THR A 37 -9.33 21.79 -0.09
CA THR A 37 -8.93 22.95 0.72
C THR A 37 -7.44 22.93 1.01
N SER A 38 -6.89 24.08 1.40
CA SER A 38 -5.51 24.17 1.89
C SER A 38 -5.26 23.24 3.08
N THR A 39 -6.20 23.19 4.04
CA THR A 39 -6.07 22.34 5.22
C THR A 39 -6.13 20.86 4.85
N GLY A 40 -6.98 20.47 3.88
CA GLY A 40 -7.03 19.10 3.37
C GLY A 40 -5.74 18.71 2.65
N HIS A 41 -5.21 19.58 1.79
CA HIS A 41 -3.97 19.31 1.07
C HIS A 41 -2.76 19.23 2.00
N ASP A 42 -2.70 20.10 3.01
CA ASP A 42 -1.69 20.02 4.06
C ASP A 42 -1.80 18.69 4.83
N PHE A 43 -3.02 18.23 5.10
CA PHE A 43 -3.24 16.94 5.76
C PHE A 43 -2.75 15.78 4.89
N TYR A 44 -3.07 15.78 3.59
CA TYR A 44 -2.56 14.79 2.65
C TYR A 44 -1.03 14.74 2.68
N ARG A 45 -0.36 15.89 2.56
CA ARG A 45 1.11 15.96 2.62
C ARG A 45 1.67 15.42 3.93
N ALA A 46 1.16 15.93 5.06
CA ALA A 46 1.63 15.51 6.38
C ALA A 46 1.38 14.02 6.66
N PHE A 47 0.29 13.45 6.12
CA PHE A 47 0.00 12.03 6.20
C PHE A 47 1.00 11.24 5.34
N SER A 48 1.15 11.60 4.06
CA SER A 48 2.07 10.93 3.13
C SER A 48 3.52 10.98 3.60
N ASP A 49 3.96 12.09 4.18
CA ASP A 49 5.33 12.25 4.70
C ASP A 49 5.62 11.34 5.89
N LYS A 50 4.61 11.06 6.72
CA LYS A 50 4.71 10.19 7.91
C LYS A 50 4.35 8.73 7.63
N TRP A 51 3.86 8.43 6.43
CA TRP A 51 3.43 7.09 6.07
C TRP A 51 4.64 6.24 5.68
N GLU A 52 5.07 5.37 6.59
CA GLU A 52 6.25 4.52 6.39
C GLU A 52 5.90 3.05 6.11
N LYS A 53 4.63 2.67 6.18
CA LYS A 53 4.22 1.28 6.00
C LYS A 53 4.22 0.88 4.52
N ASP A 54 4.94 -0.20 4.24
CA ASP A 54 4.86 -0.90 2.96
C ASP A 54 3.53 -1.63 2.86
N PHE A 55 2.61 -1.03 2.12
CA PHE A 55 1.26 -1.55 1.89
C PHE A 55 0.98 -1.53 0.39
N LYS A 56 0.61 -2.69 -0.15
CA LYS A 56 0.40 -2.88 -1.60
C LYS A 56 -0.95 -2.36 -2.12
N GLY A 57 -1.83 -1.88 -1.24
CA GLY A 57 -3.14 -1.36 -1.64
C GLY A 57 -3.14 0.16 -1.81
N ASN A 58 -4.20 0.67 -2.44
CA ASN A 58 -4.35 2.10 -2.69
C ASN A 58 -5.09 2.77 -1.54
N ILE A 59 -4.46 3.78 -0.95
CA ILE A 59 -5.06 4.62 0.09
C ILE A 59 -5.58 5.88 -0.58
N THR A 60 -6.87 6.18 -0.42
CA THR A 60 -7.48 7.41 -0.92
C THR A 60 -7.82 8.33 0.24
N ILE A 61 -7.33 9.56 0.19
CA ILE A 61 -7.67 10.61 1.16
C ILE A 61 -8.66 11.55 0.49
N SER A 62 -9.92 11.50 0.91
CA SER A 62 -11.00 12.33 0.38
C SER A 62 -11.42 13.40 1.37
N GLU A 63 -11.72 14.59 0.84
CA GLU A 63 -12.25 15.70 1.63
C GLU A 63 -13.70 16.02 1.26
N LYS A 64 -14.51 16.37 2.27
CA LYS A 64 -15.75 17.12 2.09
C LYS A 64 -15.60 18.50 2.76
N PRO A 65 -15.48 19.60 1.99
CA PRO A 65 -15.33 20.93 2.55
C PRO A 65 -16.64 21.46 3.18
N SER A 66 -16.52 22.18 4.28
CA SER A 66 -17.63 22.85 4.98
C SER A 66 -17.22 24.25 5.45
N ALA A 67 -17.83 25.28 4.87
CA ALA A 67 -17.48 26.67 5.16
C ALA A 67 -17.68 27.09 6.63
N ARG A 68 -18.63 26.47 7.34
CA ARG A 68 -18.94 26.83 8.74
C ARG A 68 -18.02 26.17 9.76
N TRP A 69 -17.54 24.97 9.46
CA TRP A 69 -16.91 24.14 10.47
C TRP A 69 -15.45 23.82 10.11
N GLY A 70 -15.11 23.67 8.81
CA GLY A 70 -13.83 23.15 8.36
C GLY A 70 -13.96 22.01 7.34
N SER A 71 -13.06 21.03 7.41
CA SER A 71 -12.91 20.00 6.39
C SER A 71 -13.09 18.61 6.98
N TRP A 72 -14.01 17.83 6.41
CA TRP A 72 -14.20 16.44 6.80
C TRP A 72 -13.29 15.55 5.96
N ILE A 73 -12.27 14.97 6.57
CA ILE A 73 -11.32 14.08 5.91
C ILE A 73 -11.75 12.64 6.13
N THR A 74 -11.71 11.85 5.06
CA THR A 74 -12.00 10.42 5.08
C THR A 74 -10.87 9.68 4.36
N ILE A 75 -10.25 8.74 5.06
CA ILE A 75 -9.22 7.85 4.52
C ILE A 75 -9.86 6.50 4.23
N LYS A 76 -9.72 6.04 2.99
CA LYS A 76 -10.29 4.77 2.52
C LYS A 76 -9.25 3.90 1.85
N ILE A 77 -9.50 2.60 1.87
CA ILE A 77 -8.92 1.63 0.94
C ILE A 77 -10.05 1.01 0.17
N ASP A 78 -9.97 1.10 -1.16
CA ASP A 78 -11.03 0.69 -2.07
C ASP A 78 -12.39 1.31 -1.69
N GLN A 79 -13.29 0.54 -1.08
CA GLN A 79 -14.62 0.98 -0.65
C GLN A 79 -14.74 1.15 0.88
N ASP A 80 -13.71 0.79 1.64
CA ASP A 80 -13.80 0.70 3.09
C ASP A 80 -13.13 1.88 3.80
N VAL A 81 -13.78 2.37 4.85
CA VAL A 81 -13.38 3.56 5.59
C VAL A 81 -12.48 3.19 6.76
N LEU A 82 -11.21 3.58 6.65
CA LEU A 82 -10.23 3.35 7.71
C LEU A 82 -10.32 4.42 8.79
N HIS A 83 -10.42 5.67 8.39
CA HIS A 83 -10.36 6.78 9.33
C HIS A 83 -11.20 7.95 8.85
N GLN A 84 -11.81 8.65 9.80
CA GLN A 84 -12.52 9.90 9.56
C GLN A 84 -12.16 10.89 10.65
N ALA A 85 -11.82 12.10 10.22
CA ALA A 85 -11.50 13.19 11.13
C ALA A 85 -12.08 14.51 10.61
N PHE A 86 -12.31 15.39 11.56
CA PHE A 86 -12.75 16.74 11.29
C PHE A 86 -11.60 17.72 11.53
N LEU A 87 -11.22 18.46 10.49
CA LEU A 87 -10.12 19.43 10.56
C LEU A 87 -10.67 20.85 10.60
N PHE A 88 -10.31 21.58 11.66
CA PHE A 88 -10.63 23.00 11.77
C PHE A 88 -9.69 23.86 10.90
N PRO A 89 -10.19 24.95 10.29
CA PRO A 89 -9.35 25.87 9.50
C PRO A 89 -8.21 26.51 10.30
N SER A 90 -8.40 26.66 11.62
CA SER A 90 -7.40 27.22 12.53
C SER A 90 -6.23 26.27 12.82
N LYS A 91 -6.27 25.02 12.33
CA LYS A 91 -5.25 23.97 12.52
C LYS A 91 -4.90 23.66 13.99
N ARG A 92 -5.74 24.05 14.94
CA ARG A 92 -5.47 23.94 16.39
C ARG A 92 -5.12 22.52 16.86
N ASP A 93 -5.65 21.50 16.18
CA ASP A 93 -5.42 20.07 16.48
C ASP A 93 -4.84 19.32 15.27
N PHE A 94 -4.28 20.02 14.30
CA PHE A 94 -3.91 19.43 13.01
C PHE A 94 -2.91 18.28 13.15
N ASN A 95 -1.76 18.51 13.80
CA ASN A 95 -0.73 17.49 13.98
C ASN A 95 -1.25 16.27 14.74
N ARG A 96 -2.05 16.50 15.78
CA ARG A 96 -2.68 15.43 16.55
C ARG A 96 -3.61 14.58 15.69
N ASN A 97 -4.42 15.21 14.82
CA ASN A 97 -5.29 14.48 13.91
C ASN A 97 -4.48 13.65 12.89
N VAL A 98 -3.36 14.18 12.39
CA VAL A 98 -2.45 13.43 11.51
C VAL A 98 -1.88 12.22 12.25
N ASP A 99 -1.34 12.39 13.46
CA ASP A 99 -0.76 11.30 14.23
C ASP A 99 -1.80 10.22 14.58
N LEU A 100 -3.02 10.64 14.94
CA LEU A 100 -4.13 9.71 15.17
C LEU A 100 -4.51 8.95 13.90
N ALA A 101 -4.54 9.63 12.75
CA ALA A 101 -4.85 9.01 11.47
C ALA A 101 -3.80 7.94 11.10
N ILE A 102 -2.51 8.26 11.22
CA ILE A 102 -1.42 7.31 10.96
C ILE A 102 -1.58 6.06 11.83
N ASN A 103 -1.75 6.24 13.14
CA ASN A 103 -1.89 5.13 14.08
C ASN A 103 -3.12 4.26 13.78
N GLN A 104 -4.29 4.89 13.57
CA GLN A 104 -5.53 4.14 13.33
C GLN A 104 -5.55 3.42 11.98
N VAL A 105 -5.02 4.05 10.92
CA VAL A 105 -4.93 3.42 9.60
C VAL A 105 -3.97 2.23 9.67
N SER A 106 -2.80 2.43 10.29
CA SER A 106 -1.80 1.38 10.51
C SER A 106 -2.37 0.18 11.28
N GLU A 107 -3.06 0.42 12.39
CA GLU A 107 -3.67 -0.63 13.21
C GLU A 107 -4.78 -1.39 12.46
N LYS A 108 -5.63 -0.67 11.72
CA LYS A 108 -6.71 -1.29 10.95
C LYS A 108 -6.18 -2.12 9.79
N LEU A 109 -5.06 -1.73 9.19
CA LEU A 109 -4.40 -2.53 8.16
C LEU A 109 -3.87 -3.84 8.72
N ASP A 110 -3.18 -3.79 9.87
CA ASP A 110 -2.63 -4.99 10.51
C ASP A 110 -3.73 -6.00 10.85
N ARG A 111 -4.84 -5.52 11.42
CA ARG A 111 -6.00 -6.38 11.72
C ARG A 111 -6.55 -7.06 10.48
N ARG A 112 -6.69 -6.34 9.36
CA ARG A 112 -7.19 -6.92 8.10
C ARG A 112 -6.28 -7.99 7.53
N GLN A 113 -4.96 -7.77 7.60
CA GLN A 113 -4.00 -8.75 7.08
C GLN A 113 -4.09 -10.05 7.88
N ILE A 114 -4.24 -9.94 9.20
CA ILE A 114 -4.47 -11.09 10.09
C ILE A 114 -5.78 -11.78 9.71
N ASP A 115 -6.89 -11.05 9.60
CA ASP A 115 -8.19 -11.62 9.26
C ASP A 115 -8.16 -12.35 7.90
N LYS A 116 -7.52 -11.76 6.89
CA LYS A 116 -7.32 -12.41 5.58
C LYS A 116 -6.51 -13.69 5.69
N SER A 117 -5.41 -13.70 6.47
CA SER A 117 -4.61 -14.90 6.65
C SER A 117 -5.37 -16.01 7.39
N LEU A 118 -6.18 -15.66 8.39
CA LEU A 118 -6.96 -16.60 9.18
C LEU A 118 -8.09 -17.22 8.35
N LEU A 119 -8.81 -16.41 7.57
CA LEU A 119 -9.86 -16.88 6.66
C LEU A 119 -9.28 -17.78 5.56
N ASN A 120 -8.10 -17.44 5.01
CA ASN A 120 -7.43 -18.25 3.99
C ASN A 120 -6.95 -19.62 4.54
N THR A 121 -6.53 -19.69 5.81
CA THR A 121 -6.19 -20.98 6.44
C THR A 121 -7.43 -21.84 6.73
N GLY A 122 -8.56 -21.22 7.06
CA GLY A 122 -9.81 -21.93 7.35
C GLY A 122 -10.49 -22.57 6.14
N ASP A 123 -10.31 -22.02 4.94
CA ASP A 123 -11.00 -22.46 3.72
C ASP A 123 -10.38 -23.73 3.07
N LEU A 124 -9.27 -24.24 3.61
CA LEU A 124 -8.69 -25.52 3.21
C LEU A 124 -9.34 -26.74 3.90
N THR A 125 -10.33 -26.54 4.76
CA THR A 125 -11.10 -27.62 5.39
C THR A 125 -12.51 -27.66 4.82
N ARG A 126 -12.65 -28.02 3.54
CA ARG A 126 -13.90 -28.59 3.05
C ARG A 126 -13.65 -29.63 1.97
N ASP A 127 -13.47 -30.81 2.54
CA ASP A 127 -13.57 -32.16 2.04
C ASP A 127 -14.44 -32.33 0.80
N GLU A 128 -13.91 -33.14 -0.10
CA GLU A 128 -14.44 -33.54 -1.37
C GLU A 128 -15.51 -34.62 -1.12
N PHE A 129 -16.77 -34.35 -1.48
CA PHE A 129 -17.79 -35.38 -1.66
C PHE A 129 -18.69 -35.05 -2.84
#